data_AF-A0A537V0M0-F1
#
_entry.id   AF-A0A537V0M0-F1
#
_cell.length_a   1.000
_cell.length_b   1.000
_cell.length_c   1.000
_cell.angle_alpha   90.00
_cell.angle_beta   90.00
_cell.angle_gamma   90.00
#
_symmetry.space_group_name_H-M   'P 1'
#
loop_
_entity.id
_entity.type
_entity.pdbx_description
1 polymer ?
#
loop_
_entity_poly.entity_id
_entity_poly.type
_entity_poly.pdbx_seq_one_letter_code
_entity_poly.pdbx_strand_id
1 'polypeptide(L)'
;MAQGRLTPGGGDVPLLNRIWRVMACLLLSAAVTAPTYGASGADPKLIAVANEARQVIAVVNWFYVRHRACPQPSRAAELAELEGQLGDGFSVELQGRFAAIRGISMSADWLYYTSPAHPEKCTLWRKLGWDPALIWRRHNGGHWTFDPGDGTAERPIKLAP
;
A
#
# COMPACT_ATOMS: atom_id res chain seq x y z
N MET A 1 -2.66 -51.16 -15.44
CA MET A 1 -3.81 -51.40 -16.33
C MET A 1 -5.07 -51.25 -15.49
N ALA A 2 -5.99 -50.42 -15.96
CA ALA A 2 -7.24 -50.09 -15.29
C ALA A 2 -8.42 -50.85 -15.94
N GLN A 3 -9.56 -50.82 -15.22
CA GLN A 3 -10.95 -51.05 -15.63
C GLN A 3 -11.45 -52.51 -15.61
N GLY A 4 -12.68 -52.83 -15.16
CA GLY A 4 -13.85 -52.06 -14.68
C GLY A 4 -14.67 -52.96 -13.71
N ARG A 5 -15.84 -52.61 -13.15
CA ARG A 5 -16.98 -51.81 -13.66
C ARG A 5 -18.00 -51.58 -12.49
N LEU A 6 -18.45 -50.33 -12.34
CA LEU A 6 -19.81 -49.75 -12.05
C LEU A 6 -20.93 -50.70 -11.56
N THR A 7 -21.92 -50.44 -10.69
CA THR A 7 -22.57 -49.28 -9.96
C THR A 7 -23.81 -49.90 -9.22
N PRO A 8 -24.84 -49.19 -8.69
CA PRO A 8 -24.95 -48.05 -7.76
C PRO A 8 -25.96 -48.32 -6.59
N GLY A 9 -25.96 -47.46 -5.57
CA GLY A 9 -27.07 -47.27 -4.62
C GLY A 9 -26.73 -46.07 -3.72
N GLY A 10 -27.52 -45.02 -3.55
CA GLY A 10 -28.98 -44.90 -3.63
C GLY A 10 -29.53 -44.69 -2.21
N GLY A 11 -29.83 -43.44 -1.86
CA GLY A 11 -30.43 -43.01 -0.58
C GLY A 11 -29.49 -42.09 0.22
N ASP A 12 -29.89 -40.98 0.83
CA ASP A 12 -31.17 -40.32 1.02
C ASP A 12 -30.91 -38.85 1.39
N VAL A 13 -31.77 -37.93 0.93
CA VAL A 13 -31.81 -36.53 1.39
C VAL A 13 -33.09 -36.35 2.21
N PRO A 14 -33.03 -35.70 3.39
CA PRO A 14 -34.16 -34.95 3.93
C PRO A 14 -33.77 -33.46 4.07
N LEU A 15 -34.40 -32.53 3.35
CA LEU A 15 -35.69 -31.87 3.61
C LEU A 15 -35.76 -31.09 4.95
N LEU A 16 -35.83 -29.76 4.79
CA LEU A 16 -36.74 -28.81 5.43
C LEU A 16 -36.62 -28.49 6.94
N ASN A 17 -36.29 -27.23 7.26
CA ASN A 17 -36.89 -26.33 8.30
C ASN A 17 -35.82 -25.33 8.82
N ARG A 18 -35.95 -23.99 8.77
CA ARG A 18 -36.96 -23.05 9.29
C ARG A 18 -36.67 -21.68 8.64
N ILE A 19 -37.58 -21.04 7.89
CA ILE A 19 -38.71 -20.19 8.33
C ILE A 19 -38.30 -18.98 9.22
N TRP A 20 -38.54 -17.79 8.64
CA TRP A 20 -38.80 -16.45 9.20
C TRP A 20 -37.71 -15.69 10.01
N ARG A 21 -37.38 -14.48 9.54
CA ARG A 21 -37.98 -13.21 10.03
C ARG A 21 -37.55 -12.00 9.19
N VAL A 22 -38.54 -11.38 8.56
CA VAL A 22 -38.54 -9.99 8.10
C VAL A 22 -38.55 -9.11 9.35
N MET A 23 -37.64 -8.13 9.46
CA MET A 23 -37.83 -6.99 10.37
C MET A 23 -37.16 -5.75 9.76
N ALA A 24 -38.03 -4.88 9.25
CA ALA A 24 -37.74 -3.49 8.97
C ALA A 24 -37.57 -2.72 10.28
N CYS A 25 -36.55 -1.86 10.39
CA CYS A 25 -36.51 -0.80 11.40
C CYS A 25 -35.76 0.42 10.86
N LEU A 26 -36.56 1.45 10.56
CA LEU A 26 -36.42 2.84 11.00
C LEU A 26 -35.09 3.56 10.72
N LEU A 27 -35.16 4.42 9.70
CA LEU A 27 -34.27 5.54 9.43
C LEU A 27 -34.30 6.54 10.60
N LEU A 28 -33.26 6.55 11.44
CA LEU A 28 -32.95 7.66 12.34
C LEU A 28 -31.89 8.55 11.66
N SER A 29 -32.33 9.69 11.13
CA SER A 29 -31.45 10.76 10.65
C SER A 29 -30.83 11.49 11.84
N ALA A 30 -29.64 11.08 12.27
CA ALA A 30 -28.83 11.86 13.19
C ALA A 30 -28.06 12.93 12.39
N ALA A 31 -28.48 14.20 12.50
CA ALA A 31 -27.70 15.33 12.03
C ALA A 31 -26.45 15.48 12.91
N VAL A 32 -25.28 15.20 12.36
CA VAL A 32 -24.00 15.41 13.05
C VAL A 32 -23.52 16.82 12.73
N THR A 33 -23.47 17.66 13.75
CA THR A 33 -22.79 18.98 13.73
C THR A 33 -21.32 18.81 13.37
N ALA A 34 -20.84 19.56 12.37
CA ALA A 34 -19.46 19.53 11.91
C ALA A 34 -18.50 20.19 12.93
N PRO A 35 -17.46 19.49 13.41
CA PRO A 35 -16.38 20.14 14.12
C PRO A 35 -15.41 20.78 13.12
N THR A 36 -15.21 22.10 13.21
CA THR A 36 -14.13 22.80 12.52
C THR A 36 -12.88 22.79 13.39
N TYR A 37 -11.95 21.87 13.14
CA TYR A 37 -10.57 21.93 13.65
C TYR A 37 -9.58 21.29 12.67
N GLY A 38 -8.43 21.94 12.50
CA GLY A 38 -7.34 21.53 11.61
C GLY A 38 -6.72 20.18 11.96
N ALA A 39 -6.17 19.54 10.91
CA ALA A 39 -5.38 18.30 10.95
C ALA A 39 -5.87 17.22 11.92
N SER A 40 -6.95 16.51 11.56
CA SER A 40 -7.11 15.12 12.02
C SER A 40 -7.80 14.23 10.99
N GLY A 41 -7.07 13.19 10.57
CA GLY A 41 -7.58 11.87 10.19
C GLY A 41 -8.01 11.67 8.73
N ALA A 42 -7.11 11.11 7.90
CA ALA A 42 -7.43 10.53 6.59
C ALA A 42 -8.00 11.51 5.54
N ASP A 43 -7.15 12.35 4.94
CA ASP A 43 -7.51 13.01 3.67
C ASP A 43 -7.69 11.93 2.58
N PRO A 44 -8.90 11.77 2.00
CA PRO A 44 -9.17 10.72 1.01
C PRO A 44 -8.27 10.82 -0.23
N LYS A 45 -7.83 12.04 -0.60
CA LYS A 45 -6.91 12.24 -1.72
C LYS A 45 -5.52 11.70 -1.39
N LEU A 46 -5.03 11.94 -0.17
CA LEU A 46 -3.75 11.40 0.28
C LEU A 46 -3.79 9.88 0.44
N ILE A 47 -4.92 9.32 0.88
CA ILE A 47 -5.12 7.87 0.92
C ILE A 47 -5.05 7.26 -0.49
N ALA A 48 -5.77 7.85 -1.46
CA ALA A 48 -5.76 7.37 -2.82
C ALA A 48 -4.35 7.36 -3.42
N VAL A 49 -3.59 8.43 -3.20
CA VAL A 49 -2.18 8.50 -3.62
C VAL A 49 -1.32 7.49 -2.88
N ALA A 50 -1.44 7.35 -1.57
CA ALA A 50 -0.63 6.41 -0.80
C ALA A 50 -0.87 4.95 -1.19
N ASN A 51 -2.11 4.61 -1.59
CA ASN A 51 -2.44 3.28 -2.07
C ASN A 51 -1.67 2.92 -3.35
N GLU A 52 -1.23 3.90 -4.15
CA GLU A 52 -0.35 3.65 -5.30
C GLU A 52 1.00 3.06 -4.86
N ALA A 53 1.52 3.43 -3.68
CA ALA A 53 2.80 2.94 -3.15
C ALA A 53 2.72 1.58 -2.45
N ARG A 54 1.52 1.01 -2.25
CA ARG A 54 1.32 -0.19 -1.42
C ARG A 54 2.19 -1.37 -1.88
N GLN A 55 2.24 -1.63 -3.19
CA GLN A 55 3.05 -2.71 -3.74
C GLN A 55 4.54 -2.47 -3.51
N VAL A 56 5.02 -1.24 -3.74
CA VAL A 56 6.42 -0.86 -3.51
C VAL A 56 6.82 -1.05 -2.06
N ILE A 57 5.98 -0.59 -1.13
CA ILE A 57 6.21 -0.77 0.31
C ILE A 57 6.24 -2.25 0.68
N ALA A 58 5.33 -3.07 0.12
CA ALA A 58 5.31 -4.50 0.37
C ALA A 58 6.62 -5.19 -0.08
N VAL A 59 7.10 -4.87 -1.28
CA VAL A 59 8.35 -5.45 -1.82
C VAL A 59 9.58 -4.95 -1.06
N VAL A 60 9.65 -3.65 -0.73
CA VAL A 60 10.73 -3.10 0.12
C VAL A 60 10.74 -3.79 1.50
N ASN A 61 9.57 -4.04 2.09
CA ASN A 61 9.46 -4.74 3.37
C ASN A 61 9.90 -6.21 3.25
N TRP A 62 9.54 -6.90 2.17
CA TRP A 62 10.01 -8.25 1.88
C TRP A 62 11.54 -8.29 1.79
N PHE A 63 12.12 -7.39 1.00
CA PHE A 63 13.57 -7.29 0.83
C PHE A 63 14.24 -7.04 2.19
N TYR A 64 13.69 -6.12 2.99
CA TYR A 64 14.18 -5.85 4.33
C TYR A 64 14.13 -7.07 5.26
N VAL A 65 13.04 -7.85 5.26
CA VAL A 65 12.94 -9.04 6.10
C VAL A 65 14.03 -10.05 5.74
N ARG A 66 14.35 -10.18 4.45
CA ARG A 66 15.37 -11.10 3.93
C ARG A 66 16.80 -10.62 4.17
N HIS A 67 17.09 -9.35 3.90
CA HIS A 67 18.46 -8.80 3.89
C HIS A 67 18.81 -7.97 5.12
N ARG A 68 17.83 -7.65 5.97
CA ARG A 68 17.95 -6.70 7.10
C ARG A 68 18.43 -5.30 6.69
N ALA A 69 18.21 -4.94 5.43
CA ALA A 69 18.53 -3.66 4.81
C ALA A 69 17.48 -3.33 3.74
N CYS A 70 17.22 -2.06 3.46
CA CYS A 70 16.46 -1.65 2.28
C CYS A 70 17.36 -1.74 1.02
N PRO A 71 16.79 -2.00 -0.17
CA PRO A 71 17.56 -2.06 -1.43
C PRO A 71 18.31 -0.76 -1.69
N GLN A 72 19.59 -0.81 -2.06
CA GLN A 72 20.42 0.37 -2.31
C GLN A 72 20.34 0.80 -3.78
N PRO A 73 19.92 2.06 -4.09
CA PRO A 73 19.89 2.55 -5.47
C PRO A 73 21.24 2.49 -6.18
N SER A 74 22.34 2.62 -5.45
CA SER A 74 23.70 2.52 -6.02
C SER A 74 24.12 1.11 -6.40
N ARG A 75 23.33 0.08 -6.05
CA ARG A 75 23.62 -1.33 -6.33
C ARG A 75 22.65 -1.87 -7.38
N ALA A 76 23.10 -1.92 -8.63
CA ALA A 76 22.28 -2.33 -9.77
C ALA A 76 21.60 -3.71 -9.58
N ALA A 77 22.29 -4.67 -8.95
CA ALA A 77 21.70 -5.99 -8.67
C ALA A 77 20.52 -5.93 -7.70
N GLU A 78 20.57 -5.07 -6.67
CA GLU A 78 19.48 -4.91 -5.71
C GLU A 78 18.29 -4.16 -6.33
N LEU A 79 18.55 -3.21 -7.25
CA LEU A 79 17.48 -2.56 -8.02
C LEU A 79 16.81 -3.53 -9.00
N ALA A 80 17.57 -4.38 -9.69
CA ALA A 80 17.03 -5.41 -10.57
C ALA A 80 16.20 -6.45 -9.80
N GLU A 81 16.63 -6.84 -8.59
CA GLU A 81 15.84 -7.70 -7.71
C GLU A 81 14.55 -7.01 -7.24
N LEU A 82 14.64 -5.73 -6.85
CA LEU A 82 13.46 -4.94 -6.49
C LEU A 82 12.44 -4.89 -7.65
N GLU A 83 12.89 -4.55 -8.86
CA GLU A 83 12.05 -4.50 -10.06
C GLU A 83 11.41 -5.86 -10.38
N GLY A 84 12.21 -6.93 -10.36
CA GLY A 84 11.71 -8.29 -10.61
C GLY A 84 10.65 -8.74 -9.60
N GLN A 85 10.72 -8.28 -8.35
CA GLN A 85 9.72 -8.59 -7.31
C GLN A 85 8.49 -7.68 -7.35
N LEU A 86 8.61 -6.46 -7.90
CA LEU A 86 7.45 -5.62 -8.18
C LEU A 86 6.54 -6.27 -9.23
N GLY A 87 7.14 -6.97 -10.19
CA GLY A 87 6.45 -7.72 -11.23
C GLY A 87 6.15 -6.89 -12.47
N ASP A 88 5.48 -7.51 -13.43
CA ASP A 88 5.19 -6.92 -14.73
C ASP A 88 4.43 -5.58 -14.60
N GLY A 89 4.80 -4.62 -15.45
CA GLY A 89 4.18 -3.30 -15.46
C GLY A 89 4.74 -2.32 -14.43
N PHE A 90 5.83 -2.68 -13.74
CA PHE A 90 6.67 -1.75 -12.99
C PHE A 90 7.99 -1.53 -13.72
N SER A 91 8.52 -0.31 -13.61
CA SER A 91 9.90 0.01 -13.94
C SER A 91 10.60 0.65 -12.74
N VAL A 92 11.91 0.43 -12.65
CA VAL A 92 12.78 1.04 -11.64
C VAL A 92 13.99 1.67 -12.31
N GLU A 93 14.08 2.99 -12.30
CA GLU A 93 15.12 3.74 -13.00
C GLU A 93 16.00 4.53 -12.03
N LEU A 94 17.32 4.41 -12.15
CA LEU A 94 18.26 5.19 -11.35
C LEU A 94 18.31 6.64 -11.83
N GLN A 95 17.98 7.58 -10.94
CA GLN A 95 18.06 9.02 -11.15
C GLN A 95 19.02 9.64 -10.13
N GLY A 96 20.31 9.65 -10.48
CA GLY A 96 21.38 10.11 -9.61
C GLY A 96 21.50 9.23 -8.36
N ARG A 97 21.08 9.74 -7.21
CA ARG A 97 21.10 9.00 -5.92
C ARG A 97 19.78 8.32 -5.57
N PHE A 98 18.76 8.49 -6.41
CA PHE A 98 17.39 8.03 -6.17
C PHE A 98 17.01 6.96 -7.19
N ALA A 99 16.08 6.09 -6.85
CA ALA A 99 15.40 5.26 -7.84
C ALA A 99 13.99 5.82 -8.07
N ALA A 100 13.65 6.16 -9.32
CA ALA A 100 12.30 6.44 -9.73
C ALA A 100 11.58 5.13 -10.00
N ILE A 101 10.44 4.92 -9.36
CA ILE A 101 9.64 3.71 -9.46
C ILE A 101 8.30 4.08 -10.07
N ARG A 102 7.95 3.42 -11.17
CA ARG A 102 6.72 3.69 -11.92
C ARG A 102 5.99 2.38 -12.21
N GLY A 103 4.80 2.21 -11.65
CA GLY A 103 3.88 1.11 -11.98
C GLY A 103 2.70 1.60 -12.80
N ILE A 104 2.13 0.82 -13.71
CA ILE A 104 1.03 1.23 -14.62
C ILE A 104 -0.13 1.94 -13.90
N SER A 105 -0.50 1.49 -12.71
CA SER A 105 -1.62 2.06 -11.92
C SER A 105 -1.28 3.35 -11.17
N MET A 106 -0.02 3.80 -11.19
CA MET A 106 0.40 5.02 -10.52
C MET A 106 0.05 6.25 -11.37
N SER A 107 -0.20 7.37 -10.72
CA SER A 107 -0.45 8.63 -11.43
C SER A 107 0.83 9.42 -11.71
N ALA A 108 1.92 9.13 -11.00
CA ALA A 108 3.25 9.69 -11.22
C ALA A 108 4.32 8.76 -10.62
N ASP A 109 5.60 9.07 -10.88
CA ASP A 109 6.73 8.34 -10.31
C ASP A 109 6.80 8.53 -8.80
N TRP A 110 7.16 7.46 -8.11
CA TRP A 110 7.59 7.50 -6.72
C TRP A 110 9.10 7.48 -6.65
N LEU A 111 9.68 8.42 -5.91
CA LEU A 111 11.11 8.50 -5.71
C LEU A 111 11.48 7.74 -4.45
N TYR A 112 12.45 6.85 -4.59
CA TYR A 112 12.96 5.99 -3.53
C TYR A 112 14.41 6.34 -3.21
N TYR A 113 14.73 6.32 -1.92
CA TYR A 113 16.07 6.57 -1.41
C TYR A 113 16.37 5.72 -0.17
N THR A 114 17.61 5.27 -0.07
CA THR A 114 18.23 4.81 1.18
C THR A 114 19.67 5.26 1.20
N SER A 115 20.20 5.50 2.41
CA SER A 115 21.60 5.84 2.59
C SER A 115 22.41 4.57 2.88
N PRO A 116 23.59 4.38 2.26
CA PRO A 116 24.49 3.29 2.63
C PRO A 116 24.94 3.34 4.11
N ALA A 117 24.92 4.52 4.73
CA ALA A 117 25.26 4.70 6.14
C ALA A 117 24.14 4.27 7.10
N HIS A 118 22.90 4.21 6.61
CA HIS A 118 21.71 3.80 7.37
C HIS A 118 20.87 2.85 6.51
N PRO A 119 21.39 1.65 6.19
CA PRO A 119 20.74 0.71 5.29
C PRO A 119 19.39 0.23 5.83
N GLU A 120 19.12 0.38 7.13
CA GLU A 120 17.84 0.08 7.75
C GLU A 120 16.75 1.12 7.52
N LYS A 121 17.13 2.30 7.03
CA LYS A 121 16.23 3.43 6.77
C LYS A 121 16.06 3.63 5.28
N CYS A 122 14.81 3.77 4.85
CA CYS A 122 14.49 4.15 3.49
C CYS A 122 13.29 5.08 3.44
N THR A 123 13.25 5.88 2.39
CA THR A 123 12.22 6.88 2.14
C THR A 123 11.64 6.65 0.76
N LEU A 124 10.32 6.75 0.68
CA LEU A 124 9.57 6.79 -0.56
C LEU A 124 8.78 8.10 -0.56
N TRP A 125 8.86 8.91 -1.59
CA TRP A 125 8.06 10.13 -1.67
C TRP A 125 7.54 10.40 -3.08
N ARG A 126 6.42 11.11 -3.13
CA ARG A 126 5.80 11.56 -4.37
C ARG A 126 5.43 13.02 -4.23
N LYS A 127 5.82 13.83 -5.21
CA LYS A 127 5.31 15.20 -5.35
C LYS A 127 3.83 15.16 -5.75
N LEU A 128 3.01 15.97 -5.09
CA LEU A 128 1.56 16.04 -5.29
C LEU A 128 1.14 17.22 -6.16
N GLY A 129 2.11 18.05 -6.58
CA GLY A 129 1.93 19.31 -7.29
C GLY A 129 3.28 20.00 -7.44
N TRP A 130 3.31 21.33 -7.36
CA TRP A 130 4.54 22.10 -7.54
C TRP A 130 5.55 21.86 -6.39
N ASP A 131 5.07 21.99 -5.15
CA ASP A 131 5.87 21.87 -3.93
C ASP A 131 5.45 20.78 -2.93
N PRO A 132 4.15 20.45 -2.71
CA PRO A 132 3.78 19.51 -1.66
C PRO A 132 4.21 18.07 -1.99
N ALA A 133 4.55 17.31 -0.96
CA ALA A 133 4.94 15.92 -1.09
C ALA A 133 4.26 15.03 -0.04
N LEU A 134 3.97 13.80 -0.46
CA LEU A 134 3.62 12.72 0.45
C LEU A 134 4.83 11.83 0.64
N ILE A 135 5.23 11.62 1.89
CA ILE A 135 6.49 10.96 2.23
C ILE A 135 6.18 9.78 3.15
N TRP A 136 6.61 8.60 2.75
CA TRP A 136 6.70 7.44 3.62
C TRP A 136 8.16 7.22 4.01
N ARG A 137 8.43 6.99 5.30
CA ARG A 137 9.76 6.54 5.71
C ARG A 137 9.71 5.31 6.58
N ARG A 138 10.52 4.32 6.19
CA ARG A 138 10.82 3.15 6.99
C ARG A 138 11.81 3.52 8.08
N HIS A 139 11.28 3.80 9.25
CA HIS A 139 11.98 3.61 10.52
C HIS A 139 10.99 2.91 11.46
N ASN A 140 11.45 1.95 12.27
CA ASN A 140 10.65 1.30 13.31
C ASN A 140 9.17 0.96 12.95
N GLY A 141 8.90 0.46 11.73
CA GLY A 141 7.55 0.06 11.30
C GLY A 141 6.93 0.88 10.15
N GLY A 142 7.54 2.01 9.77
CA GLY A 142 7.05 2.82 8.65
C GLY A 142 6.02 3.86 9.08
N HIS A 143 6.19 5.11 8.66
CA HIS A 143 5.27 6.20 8.98
C HIS A 143 5.10 7.13 7.78
N TRP A 144 3.93 7.78 7.70
CA TRP A 144 3.61 8.75 6.66
C TRP A 144 3.68 10.17 7.22
N THR A 145 4.30 11.08 6.45
CA THR A 145 4.24 12.52 6.66
C THR A 145 3.77 13.22 5.39
N PHE A 146 3.08 14.34 5.59
CA PHE A 146 2.71 15.27 4.52
C PHE A 146 3.58 16.52 4.67
N ASP A 147 4.34 16.82 3.62
CA ASP A 147 5.06 18.07 3.46
C ASP A 147 4.19 19.03 2.62
N PRO A 148 3.73 20.16 3.18
CA PRO A 148 2.94 21.14 2.45
C PRO A 148 3.72 21.91 1.38
N GLY A 149 5.06 21.94 1.45
CA GLY A 149 5.89 22.67 0.48
C GLY A 149 5.80 24.20 0.58
N ASP A 150 5.10 24.75 1.57
CA ASP A 150 4.95 26.19 1.82
C ASP A 150 5.95 26.74 2.86
N GLY A 151 6.96 25.94 3.20
CA GLY A 151 7.96 26.25 4.23
C GLY A 151 7.49 25.97 5.66
N THR A 152 6.24 25.54 5.88
CA THR A 152 5.80 25.05 7.19
C THR A 152 6.30 23.63 7.46
N ALA A 153 6.23 23.22 8.74
CA ALA A 153 6.76 21.92 9.16
C ALA A 153 5.96 20.74 8.57
N GLU A 154 6.67 19.64 8.28
CA GLU A 154 6.04 18.37 7.93
C GLU A 154 5.07 17.90 9.01
N ARG A 155 3.96 17.29 8.59
CA ARG A 155 2.90 16.83 9.50
C ARG A 155 2.73 15.32 9.42
N PRO A 156 2.72 14.57 10.54
CA PRO A 156 2.40 13.15 10.52
C PRO A 156 0.94 12.95 10.12
N ILE A 157 0.68 11.93 9.29
CA ILE A 157 -0.69 11.56 8.92
C ILE A 157 -0.95 10.09 9.19
N LYS A 158 -2.18 9.78 9.62
CA LYS A 158 -2.67 8.40 9.69
C LYS A 158 -3.38 8.09 8.39
N LEU A 159 -2.90 7.05 7.70
CA LEU A 159 -3.56 6.48 6.55
C LEU A 159 -4.21 5.16 6.96
N ALA A 160 -5.42 4.91 6.48
CA ALA A 160 -6.09 3.64 6.71
C ALA A 160 -5.31 2.52 5.98
N PRO A 161 -5.14 1.34 6.59
CA PRO A 161 -4.51 0.18 5.96
C PRO A 161 -5.35 -0.43 4.82
#